data_AF-A0A956BSN0-F1
#
_entry.id   AF-A0A956BSN0-F1
#
_cell.length_a   1.000
_cell.length_b   1.000
_cell.length_c   1.000
_cell.angle_alpha   90.00
_cell.angle_beta   90.00
_cell.angle_gamma   90.00
#
_symmetry.space_group_name_H-M   'P 1'
#
loop_
_entity.id
_entity.type
_entity.pdbx_description
1 polymer ?
#
loop_
_entity_poly.entity_id
_entity_poly.type
_entity_poly.pdbx_seq_one_letter_code
_entity_poly.pdbx_strand_id
1 'polypeptide(L)'
;VPTVKKLNLLRDAKREADRLGIPFGHIVDPVGAGAERCMAVFAAVAPSGRGFDFAVAATRGIWSESTDVASDAGLYAVAARAGIEAAEVDAALGDMARGLALADANRIALNEAGLWGVPSFRVGEFCTWGQDRLPLVLHTLGLPRPADS
;
A
#
# COMPACT_ATOMS: atom_id res chain seq x y z
N VAL A 1 -19.66 -3.89 3.83
CA VAL A 1 -19.48 -2.77 4.79
C VAL A 1 -20.58 -1.74 4.54
N PRO A 2 -21.38 -1.35 5.55
CA PRO A 2 -22.41 -0.32 5.41
C PRO A 2 -21.84 1.01 4.89
N THR A 3 -22.59 1.73 4.05
CA THR A 3 -22.14 2.98 3.42
C THR A 3 -21.65 4.03 4.42
N VAL A 4 -22.37 4.19 5.54
CA VAL A 4 -21.98 5.10 6.63
C VAL A 4 -20.60 4.76 7.19
N LYS A 5 -20.31 3.46 7.39
CA LYS A 5 -19.01 3.00 7.89
C LYS A 5 -17.90 3.26 6.87
N LYS A 6 -18.15 3.06 5.57
CA LYS A 6 -17.18 3.40 4.51
C LYS A 6 -16.86 4.90 4.47
N LEU A 7 -17.88 5.75 4.53
CA LEU A 7 -17.71 7.21 4.52
C LEU A 7 -16.94 7.70 5.74
N ASN A 8 -17.19 7.12 6.92
CA ASN A 8 -16.44 7.48 8.11
C ASN A 8 -14.95 7.12 8.00
N LEU A 9 -14.61 5.95 7.43
CA LEU A 9 -13.21 5.58 7.18
C LEU A 9 -12.51 6.54 6.22
N LEU A 10 -13.18 6.96 5.15
CA LEU A 10 -12.62 7.92 4.20
C LEU A 10 -12.42 9.31 4.82
N ARG A 11 -13.37 9.76 5.64
CA ARG A 11 -13.23 11.03 6.39
C ARG A 11 -12.10 10.97 7.40
N ASP A 12 -11.94 9.84 8.08
CA ASP A 12 -10.85 9.59 9.02
C ASP A 12 -9.49 9.67 8.31
N ALA A 13 -9.36 8.98 7.17
CA ALA A 13 -8.16 9.03 6.34
C ALA A 13 -7.86 10.45 5.83
N LYS A 14 -8.87 11.20 5.38
CA LYS A 14 -8.70 12.62 4.99
C LYS A 14 -8.18 13.49 6.13
N ARG A 15 -8.72 13.31 7.34
CA ARG A 15 -8.29 14.08 8.52
C ARG A 15 -6.83 13.81 8.87
N GLU A 16 -6.40 12.54 8.85
CA GLU A 16 -4.99 12.20 9.08
C GLU A 16 -4.08 12.71 7.96
N ALA A 17 -4.53 12.63 6.71
CA ALA A 17 -3.80 13.17 5.57
C ALA A 17 -3.59 14.70 5.72
N ASP A 18 -4.63 15.44 6.11
CA ASP A 18 -4.55 16.88 6.38
C ASP A 18 -3.58 17.20 7.52
N ARG A 19 -3.66 16.43 8.62
CA ARG A 19 -2.75 16.59 9.76
C ARG A 19 -1.29 16.38 9.38
N LEU A 20 -1.02 15.49 8.43
CA LEU A 20 0.33 15.13 7.99
C LEU A 20 0.78 15.87 6.72
N GLY A 21 -0.05 16.75 6.14
CA GLY A 21 0.24 17.43 4.88
C GLY A 21 0.34 16.48 3.68
N ILE A 22 -0.32 15.32 3.73
CA ILE A 22 -0.32 14.31 2.67
C ILE A 22 -1.51 14.57 1.71
N PRO A 23 -1.30 14.61 0.39
CA PRO A 23 -2.39 14.72 -0.57
C PRO A 23 -3.36 13.52 -0.51
N PHE A 24 -4.67 13.80 -0.45
CA PHE A 24 -5.75 12.78 -0.43
C PHE A 24 -7.08 13.41 -0.84
N GLY A 25 -7.89 12.72 -1.66
CA GLY A 25 -9.29 13.13 -1.89
C GLY A 25 -9.86 12.87 -3.28
N HIS A 26 -9.03 12.71 -4.31
CA HIS A 26 -9.44 12.20 -5.62
C HIS A 26 -9.13 10.70 -5.65
N ILE A 27 -10.15 9.88 -5.36
CA ILE A 27 -9.99 8.46 -5.07
C ILE A 27 -10.62 7.62 -6.18
N VAL A 28 -9.92 6.58 -6.61
CA VAL A 28 -10.47 5.42 -7.33
C VAL A 28 -10.23 4.18 -6.46
N ASP A 29 -11.24 3.34 -6.26
CA ASP A 29 -11.09 2.12 -5.47
C ASP A 29 -10.28 1.08 -6.29
N PRO A 30 -9.07 0.68 -5.84
CA PRO A 30 -8.24 -0.25 -6.59
C PRO A 30 -8.64 -1.72 -6.37
N VAL A 31 -9.60 -2.03 -5.48
CA VAL A 31 -9.93 -3.42 -5.10
C VAL A 31 -10.28 -4.27 -6.33
N GLY A 32 -9.77 -5.51 -6.33
CA GLY A 32 -9.87 -6.43 -7.47
C GLY A 32 -8.67 -6.26 -8.40
N ALA A 33 -8.93 -6.11 -9.70
CA ALA A 33 -7.90 -6.11 -10.75
C ALA A 33 -6.80 -5.07 -10.51
N GLY A 34 -7.14 -3.87 -10.04
CA GLY A 34 -6.15 -2.82 -9.75
C GLY A 34 -5.15 -3.24 -8.66
N ALA A 35 -5.64 -3.81 -7.57
CA ALA A 35 -4.82 -4.32 -6.48
C ALA A 35 -3.95 -5.51 -6.92
N GLU A 36 -4.51 -6.45 -7.67
CA GLU A 36 -3.77 -7.61 -8.21
C GLU A 36 -2.62 -7.17 -9.12
N ARG A 37 -2.88 -6.22 -10.03
CA ARG A 37 -1.88 -5.67 -10.95
C ARG A 37 -0.76 -4.93 -10.20
N CYS A 38 -1.12 -4.13 -9.20
CA CYS A 38 -0.13 -3.50 -8.32
C CYS A 38 0.70 -4.54 -7.55
N MET A 39 0.10 -5.62 -7.04
CA MET A 39 0.83 -6.68 -6.36
C MET A 39 1.82 -7.39 -7.29
N ALA A 40 1.44 -7.62 -8.56
CA ALA A 40 2.34 -8.19 -9.56
C ALA A 40 3.55 -7.29 -9.83
N VAL A 41 3.33 -6.01 -10.12
CA VAL A 41 4.42 -5.04 -10.36
C VAL A 41 5.30 -4.90 -9.11
N PHE A 42 4.71 -4.76 -7.92
CA PHE A 42 5.45 -4.70 -6.66
C PHE A 42 6.35 -5.93 -6.48
N ALA A 43 5.80 -7.14 -6.64
CA ALA A 43 6.54 -8.38 -6.43
C ALA A 43 7.69 -8.57 -7.44
N ALA A 44 7.51 -8.08 -8.67
CA ALA A 44 8.53 -8.12 -9.72
C ALA A 44 9.73 -7.23 -9.38
N VAL A 45 9.49 -6.01 -8.89
CA VAL A 45 10.54 -4.99 -8.67
C VAL A 45 11.06 -4.92 -7.24
N ALA A 46 10.39 -5.56 -6.28
CA ALA A 46 10.82 -5.60 -4.88
C ALA A 46 12.27 -6.09 -4.67
N PRO A 47 12.78 -7.13 -5.36
CA PRO A 47 14.18 -7.57 -5.22
C PRO A 47 15.21 -6.49 -5.62
N SER A 48 14.81 -5.56 -6.47
CA SER A 48 15.65 -4.43 -6.93
C SER A 48 15.54 -3.21 -6.01
N GLY A 49 14.87 -3.32 -4.86
CA GLY A 49 14.68 -2.22 -3.90
C GLY A 49 13.63 -1.18 -4.29
N ARG A 50 13.02 -1.27 -5.48
CA ARG A 50 12.05 -0.29 -6.02
C ARG A 50 10.60 -0.54 -5.60
N GLY A 51 10.33 -1.61 -4.85
CA GLY A 51 8.96 -2.00 -4.47
C GLY A 51 8.23 -0.90 -3.68
N PHE A 52 8.89 -0.28 -2.71
CA PHE A 52 8.27 0.79 -1.92
C PHE A 52 8.10 2.09 -2.70
N ASP A 53 9.03 2.43 -3.60
CA ASP A 53 8.88 3.60 -4.48
C ASP A 53 7.65 3.43 -5.38
N PHE A 54 7.44 2.23 -5.92
CA PHE A 54 6.22 1.88 -6.65
C PHE A 54 4.98 1.97 -5.78
N ALA A 55 5.01 1.41 -4.56
CA ALA A 55 3.87 1.46 -3.65
C ALA A 55 3.49 2.91 -3.31
N VAL A 56 4.46 3.80 -3.10
CA VAL A 56 4.22 5.24 -2.89
C VAL A 56 3.62 5.90 -4.13
N ALA A 57 4.17 5.64 -5.32
CA ALA A 57 3.66 6.20 -6.57
C ALA A 57 2.23 5.74 -6.87
N ALA A 58 1.97 4.44 -6.74
CA ALA A 58 0.66 3.84 -6.94
C ALA A 58 -0.37 4.36 -5.93
N THR A 59 -0.04 4.35 -4.64
CA THR A 59 -0.98 4.83 -3.60
C THR A 59 -1.27 6.32 -3.74
N ARG A 60 -0.29 7.15 -4.11
CA ARG A 60 -0.55 8.56 -4.46
C ARG A 60 -1.50 8.69 -5.65
N GLY A 61 -1.24 7.96 -6.73
CA GLY A 61 -2.10 7.94 -7.91
C GLY A 61 -3.54 7.56 -7.57
N ILE A 62 -3.72 6.49 -6.79
CA ILE A 62 -5.02 5.93 -6.40
C ILE A 62 -5.80 6.87 -5.46
N TRP A 63 -5.15 7.35 -4.40
CA TRP A 63 -5.84 8.00 -3.27
C TRP A 63 -5.86 9.53 -3.35
N SER A 64 -5.03 10.13 -4.21
CA SER A 64 -4.94 11.59 -4.37
C SER A 64 -5.20 12.10 -5.78
N GLU A 65 -5.09 11.25 -6.81
CA GLU A 65 -5.12 11.69 -8.21
C GLU A 65 -6.15 10.93 -9.06
N SER A 66 -6.97 10.06 -8.46
CA SER A 66 -7.96 9.22 -9.14
C SER A 66 -7.38 8.41 -10.31
N THR A 67 -6.15 7.94 -10.21
CA THR A 67 -5.52 7.11 -11.24
C THR A 67 -6.06 5.68 -11.17
N ASP A 68 -6.73 5.24 -12.23
CA ASP A 68 -7.21 3.86 -12.36
C ASP A 68 -6.08 2.90 -12.73
N VAL A 69 -5.52 2.23 -11.72
CA VAL A 69 -4.46 1.22 -11.88
C VAL A 69 -4.97 -0.14 -12.40
N ALA A 70 -6.28 -0.33 -12.54
CA ALA A 70 -6.82 -1.47 -13.27
C ALA A 70 -6.63 -1.31 -14.79
N SER A 71 -6.52 -0.06 -15.27
CA SER A 71 -6.18 0.24 -16.66
C SER A 71 -4.67 0.11 -16.92
N ASP A 72 -4.28 -0.16 -18.17
CA ASP A 72 -2.88 -0.09 -18.58
C ASP A 72 -2.36 1.34 -18.42
N ALA A 73 -3.04 2.33 -19.00
CA ALA A 73 -2.62 3.73 -18.93
C ALA A 73 -2.29 4.19 -17.50
N GLY A 74 -3.15 3.88 -16.53
CA GLY A 74 -2.93 4.25 -15.13
C GLY A 74 -1.80 3.47 -14.46
N LEU A 75 -1.72 2.15 -14.67
CA LEU A 75 -0.65 1.33 -14.10
C LEU A 75 0.73 1.75 -14.61
N TYR A 76 0.86 1.94 -15.92
CA TYR A 76 2.09 2.39 -16.55
C TYR A 76 2.50 3.79 -16.07
N ALA A 77 1.53 4.70 -15.93
CA ALA A 77 1.80 6.05 -15.43
C ALA A 77 2.35 6.06 -14.00
N VAL A 78 1.82 5.23 -13.09
CA VAL A 78 2.34 5.15 -11.71
C VAL A 78 3.66 4.38 -11.63
N ALA A 79 3.85 3.36 -12.47
CA ALA A 79 5.11 2.61 -12.56
C ALA A 79 6.27 3.50 -13.05
N ALA A 80 6.05 4.30 -14.09
CA ALA A 80 7.07 5.19 -14.64
C ALA A 80 7.57 6.22 -13.60
N ARG A 81 6.70 6.72 -12.72
CA ARG A 81 7.09 7.63 -11.62
C ARG A 81 8.04 7.00 -10.62
N ALA A 82 8.04 5.68 -10.51
CA ALA A 82 8.95 4.91 -9.67
C ALA A 82 10.19 4.39 -10.43
N GLY A 83 10.42 4.86 -11.67
CA GLY A 83 11.54 4.41 -12.50
C GLY A 83 11.42 2.94 -12.90
N ILE A 84 10.20 2.47 -13.15
CA ILE A 84 9.91 1.12 -13.64
C ILE A 84 9.59 1.22 -15.13
N GLU A 85 10.34 0.47 -15.92
CA GLU A 85 10.21 0.49 -17.37
C GLU A 85 8.98 -0.28 -17.84
N ALA A 86 8.45 0.10 -18.99
CA ALA A 86 7.26 -0.53 -19.57
C ALA A 86 7.41 -2.06 -19.70
N ALA A 87 8.59 -2.52 -20.15
CA ALA A 87 8.88 -3.94 -20.28
C ALA A 87 8.87 -4.71 -18.94
N GLU A 88 9.20 -4.03 -17.82
CA GLU A 88 9.11 -4.63 -16.48
C GLU A 88 7.66 -4.76 -16.04
N VAL A 89 6.81 -3.79 -16.38
CA VAL A 89 5.36 -3.86 -16.15
C VAL A 89 4.75 -4.99 -16.98
N ASP A 90 5.07 -5.08 -18.28
CA ASP A 90 4.64 -6.17 -19.15
C ASP A 90 5.03 -7.54 -18.60
N ALA A 91 6.30 -7.70 -18.18
CA ALA A 91 6.78 -8.94 -17.59
C ALA A 91 6.04 -9.29 -16.29
N ALA A 92 5.77 -8.30 -15.43
CA ALA A 92 5.00 -8.49 -14.22
C ALA A 92 3.55 -8.92 -14.50
N LEU A 93 2.89 -8.32 -15.50
CA LEU A 93 1.55 -8.68 -15.92
C LEU A 93 1.51 -10.07 -16.60
N GLY A 94 2.61 -10.50 -17.20
CA GLY A 94 2.78 -11.87 -17.72
C GLY A 94 2.94 -12.92 -16.62
N ASP A 95 3.33 -12.54 -15.40
CA ASP A 95 3.51 -13.41 -14.23
C ASP A 95 2.75 -12.87 -13.00
N MET A 96 1.44 -12.72 -13.14
CA MET A 96 0.55 -12.30 -12.04
C MET A 96 0.61 -13.25 -10.83
N ALA A 97 0.92 -14.54 -11.06
CA ALA A 97 0.96 -15.57 -10.03
C ALA A 97 1.97 -15.23 -8.93
N ARG A 98 3.09 -14.61 -9.28
CA ARG A 98 4.11 -14.16 -8.33
C ARG A 98 3.56 -13.13 -7.33
N GLY A 99 2.78 -12.16 -7.79
CA GLY A 99 2.14 -11.17 -6.92
C GLY A 99 1.12 -11.79 -5.97
N LEU A 100 0.30 -12.72 -6.49
CA LEU A 100 -0.69 -13.45 -5.68
C LEU A 100 -0.04 -14.36 -4.63
N ALA A 101 1.05 -15.05 -4.99
CA ALA A 101 1.79 -15.89 -4.05
C ALA A 101 2.41 -15.07 -2.90
N LEU A 102 2.95 -13.88 -3.20
CA LEU A 102 3.45 -12.96 -2.16
C LEU A 102 2.31 -12.48 -1.24
N ALA A 103 1.15 -12.14 -1.82
CA ALA A 103 -0.01 -11.73 -1.05
C ALA A 103 -0.52 -12.83 -0.11
N ASP A 104 -0.55 -14.09 -0.59
CA ASP A 104 -0.95 -15.23 0.22
C ASP A 104 0.04 -15.54 1.35
N ALA A 105 1.35 -15.48 1.06
CA ALA A 105 2.39 -15.62 2.08
C ALA A 105 2.26 -14.55 3.17
N ASN A 106 2.01 -13.28 2.78
CA ASN A 106 1.78 -12.19 3.71
C ASN A 106 0.51 -12.40 4.54
N ARG A 107 -0.56 -12.93 3.94
CA ARG A 107 -1.82 -13.27 4.63
C ARG A 107 -1.62 -14.38 5.67
N ILE A 108 -0.82 -15.40 5.36
CA ILE A 108 -0.46 -16.46 6.31
C ILE A 108 0.33 -15.86 7.48
N ALA A 109 1.38 -15.09 7.20
CA ALA A 109 2.19 -14.44 8.24
C ALA A 109 1.36 -13.48 9.13
N LEU A 110 0.39 -12.77 8.55
CA LEU A 110 -0.56 -11.93 9.28
C LEU A 110 -1.37 -12.77 10.29
N ASN A 111 -1.93 -13.90 9.85
CA ASN A 111 -2.74 -14.78 10.69
C ASN A 111 -1.91 -15.44 11.81
N GLU A 112 -0.69 -15.88 11.49
CA GLU A 112 0.24 -16.46 12.48
C GLU A 112 0.64 -15.45 13.56
N ALA A 113 0.67 -14.16 13.22
CA ALA A 113 0.88 -13.06 14.17
C ALA A 113 -0.39 -12.70 14.99
N GLY A 114 -1.50 -13.42 14.82
CA GLY A 114 -2.78 -13.14 15.47
C GLY A 114 -3.46 -11.86 14.95
N LEU A 115 -3.07 -11.38 13.77
CA LEU A 115 -3.60 -10.18 13.13
C LEU A 115 -4.59 -10.55 12.02
N TRP A 116 -5.45 -9.61 11.63
CA TRP A 116 -6.56 -9.89 10.71
C TRP A 116 -6.80 -8.80 9.66
N GLY A 117 -6.05 -7.70 9.70
CA GLY A 117 -6.29 -6.54 8.84
C GLY A 117 -5.03 -5.73 8.54
N VAL A 118 -5.20 -4.64 7.80
CA VAL A 118 -4.11 -3.72 7.43
C VAL A 118 -4.39 -2.30 7.95
N PRO A 119 -3.33 -1.47 8.15
CA PRO A 119 -1.93 -1.88 8.21
C PRO A 119 -1.63 -2.66 9.49
N SER A 120 -0.71 -3.61 9.40
CA SER A 120 -0.25 -4.45 10.52
C SER A 120 1.27 -4.49 10.54
N PHE A 121 1.84 -4.53 11.74
CA PHE A 121 3.27 -4.45 11.97
C PHE A 121 3.72 -5.55 12.93
N ARG A 122 4.91 -6.12 12.65
CA ARG A 122 5.60 -7.07 13.53
C ARG A 122 7.06 -6.66 13.66
N VAL A 123 7.54 -6.50 14.90
CA VAL A 123 8.93 -6.19 15.25
C VAL A 123 9.38 -7.19 16.32
N GLY A 124 10.13 -8.21 15.93
CA GLY A 124 10.41 -9.36 16.82
C GLY A 124 9.10 -10.00 17.27
N GLU A 125 8.93 -10.12 18.60
CA GLU A 125 7.71 -10.64 19.23
C GLU A 125 6.57 -9.60 19.31
N PHE A 126 6.86 -8.31 19.11
CA PHE A 126 5.85 -7.26 19.19
C PHE A 126 5.01 -7.23 17.91
N CYS A 127 3.70 -7.45 18.04
CA CYS A 127 2.74 -7.38 16.94
C CYS A 127 1.67 -6.32 17.24
N THR A 128 1.28 -5.53 16.24
CA THR A 128 0.21 -4.53 16.39
C THR A 128 -0.53 -4.27 15.07
N TRP A 129 -1.74 -3.72 15.18
CA TRP A 129 -2.61 -3.37 14.05
C TRP A 129 -3.07 -1.91 14.19
N GLY A 130 -3.12 -1.20 13.06
CA GLY A 130 -3.57 0.18 12.98
C GLY A 130 -2.42 1.18 12.83
N GLN A 131 -2.65 2.21 12.01
CA GLN A 131 -1.70 3.31 11.80
C GLN A 131 -1.46 4.14 13.07
N ASP A 132 -2.47 4.20 13.95
CA ASP A 132 -2.44 4.87 15.25
C ASP A 132 -1.49 4.20 16.26
N ARG A 133 -0.91 3.05 15.90
CA ARG A 133 0.10 2.33 16.68
C ARG A 133 1.53 2.52 16.16
N LEU A 134 1.74 3.30 15.09
CA LEU A 134 3.08 3.66 14.62
C LEU A 134 4.01 4.21 15.71
N PRO A 135 3.56 5.04 16.68
CA PRO A 135 4.42 5.48 17.78
C PRO A 135 4.98 4.33 18.64
N LEU A 136 4.21 3.24 18.82
CA LEU A 136 4.68 2.05 19.53
C LEU A 136 5.70 1.27 18.69
N VAL A 137 5.46 1.16 17.38
CA VAL A 137 6.41 0.52 16.46
C VAL A 137 7.77 1.24 16.49
N LEU A 138 7.78 2.58 16.42
CA LEU A 138 9.00 3.39 16.52
C LEU A 138 9.72 3.18 17.86
N HIS A 139 8.95 3.19 18.96
CA HIS A 139 9.50 2.91 20.29
C HIS A 139 10.16 1.53 20.37
N THR A 140 9.51 0.48 19.86
CA THR A 140 10.06 -0.88 19.83
C THR A 140 11.34 -0.97 18.98
N LEU A 141 11.45 -0.17 17.92
CA LEU A 141 12.65 -0.08 17.08
C LEU A 141 13.76 0.80 17.69
N GLY A 142 13.52 1.45 18.84
CA GLY A 142 14.46 2.42 19.43
C GLY A 142 14.60 3.71 18.61
N LEU A 143 13.65 4.00 17.72
CA LEU A 143 13.64 5.19 16.88
C LEU A 143 12.98 6.37 17.60
N PRO A 144 13.45 7.61 17.37
CA PRO A 144 12.80 8.79 17.91
C PRO A 144 11.38 8.91 17.36
N ARG A 145 10.47 9.46 18.18
CA ARG A 145 9.17 9.87 17.66
C ARG A 145 9.37 11.02 16.66
N PRO A 146 8.68 11.04 15.51
CA PRO A 146 8.65 12.22 14.66
C PRO A 146 8.17 13.40 15.48
N ALA A 147 8.81 14.56 15.30
CA ALA A 147 8.41 15.78 15.99
C ALA A 147 6.94 16.08 15.68
N ASP A 148 6.17 16.43 16.70
CA ASP A 148 4.81 16.91 16.52
C ASP A 148 4.89 18.22 15.71
N SER A 149 4.51 18.17 14.42
CA SER A 149 4.44 19.30 13.51
C SER A 149 3.18 20.13 13.73
#